data_AF-A0A179CYS4-F1
#
_entry.id   AF-A0A179CYS4-F1
#
_cell.length_a   1.000
_cell.length_b   1.000
_cell.length_c   1.000
_cell.angle_alpha   90.00
_cell.angle_beta   90.00
_cell.angle_gamma   90.00
#
_symmetry.space_group_name_H-M   'P 1'
#
loop_
_entity.id
_entity.type
_entity.pdbx_description
1 polymer ?
#
loop_
_entity_poly.entity_id
_entity_poly.type
_entity_poly.pdbx_seq_one_letter_code
_entity_poly.pdbx_strand_id
1 'polypeptide(L)'
;MQKNCPFCQNPHIRKYGVRNNIQRYKCNACLKTFTFKKKLAPLKIWLEFTEGKQTYLKLSEKYHCSIRTIQRYIDKSPKKALSFPQSKYLNLLIDTSFFHREFGVMVFMGTLSKKVIYHQIVKTEKYIYYKKAPNKLREKGYIIKSVTCDARRGLLKDLFGTPTQICQYHMVAIVMRALRKKHQSDAGRELKTIVKTLKESSKNEFYLRLYYCFKHKAFLNERSDKPNEKGKYPYKHRTVRSAYASLVTYCLYRIFA
;
A
#
# COMPACT_ATOMS: atom_id res chain seq x y z
N MET A 1 12.48 -21.29 42.22
CA MET A 1 11.24 -20.47 42.23
C MET A 1 10.08 -21.30 42.76
N GLN A 2 9.50 -20.93 43.90
CA GLN A 2 8.27 -21.55 44.42
C GLN A 2 7.13 -21.31 43.43
N LYS A 3 6.41 -22.39 43.09
CA LYS A 3 5.30 -22.35 42.14
C LYS A 3 4.01 -22.09 42.90
N ASN A 4 3.51 -20.86 42.84
CA ASN A 4 2.27 -20.46 43.54
C ASN A 4 1.03 -20.68 42.67
N CYS A 5 -0.14 -20.75 43.31
CA CYS A 5 -1.41 -20.78 42.59
C CYS A 5 -1.62 -19.50 41.76
N PRO A 6 -1.91 -19.58 40.44
CA PRO A 6 -2.08 -18.40 39.59
C PRO A 6 -3.36 -17.59 39.89
N PHE A 7 -4.27 -18.09 40.73
CA PHE A 7 -5.55 -17.45 41.03
C PHE A 7 -5.59 -16.76 42.40
N CYS A 8 -4.88 -17.29 43.39
CA CYS A 8 -4.90 -16.78 44.76
C CYS A 8 -3.50 -16.63 45.37
N GLN A 9 -2.45 -16.87 44.59
CA GLN A 9 -1.03 -16.77 44.97
C GLN A 9 -0.59 -17.66 46.15
N ASN A 10 -1.47 -18.53 46.67
CA ASN A 10 -1.16 -19.45 47.74
C ASN A 10 -0.10 -20.50 47.29
N PRO A 11 0.94 -20.77 48.11
CA PRO A 11 2.00 -21.71 47.78
C PRO A 11 1.59 -23.19 47.93
N HIS A 12 0.52 -23.49 48.65
CA HIS A 12 0.05 -24.86 48.89
C HIS A 12 -0.72 -25.40 47.69
N ILE A 13 0.03 -26.04 46.79
CA ILE A 13 -0.46 -26.68 45.58
C ILE A 13 -0.09 -28.17 45.58
N ARG A 14 -0.98 -29.03 45.08
CA ARG A 14 -0.74 -30.46 44.94
C ARG A 14 -0.90 -30.93 43.50
N LYS A 15 -0.17 -31.98 43.10
CA LYS A 15 -0.37 -32.65 41.81
C LYS A 15 -1.81 -33.19 41.72
N TYR A 16 -2.43 -33.06 40.55
CA TYR A 16 -3.84 -33.42 40.34
C TYR A 16 -4.05 -34.02 38.95
N GLY A 17 -3.46 -35.20 38.73
CA GLY A 17 -3.55 -35.92 37.45
C GLY A 17 -2.76 -35.28 36.29
N VAL A 18 -2.86 -35.92 35.13
CA VAL A 18 -2.18 -35.52 33.89
C VAL A 18 -3.23 -35.36 32.79
N ARG A 19 -3.08 -34.33 31.94
CA ARG A 19 -3.94 -34.16 30.75
C ARG A 19 -3.07 -33.73 29.57
N ASN A 20 -3.21 -34.41 28.43
CA ASN A 20 -2.39 -34.21 27.23
C ASN A 20 -0.89 -34.25 27.53
N ASN A 21 -0.45 -35.22 28.34
CA ASN A 21 0.92 -35.37 28.83
C ASN A 21 1.47 -34.19 29.67
N ILE A 22 0.61 -33.31 30.18
CA ILE A 22 0.99 -32.20 31.05
C ILE A 22 0.44 -32.40 32.45
N GLN A 23 1.33 -32.30 33.46
CA GLN A 23 0.97 -32.35 34.88
C GLN A 23 0.03 -31.21 35.27
N ARG A 24 -1.13 -31.55 35.83
CA ARG A 24 -2.07 -30.59 36.43
C ARG A 24 -1.82 -30.45 37.92
N TYR A 25 -2.22 -29.32 38.46
CA TYR A 25 -2.14 -28.97 39.88
C TYR A 25 -3.50 -28.50 40.37
N LYS A 26 -3.77 -28.72 41.67
CA LYS A 26 -4.93 -28.18 42.39
C LYS A 26 -4.41 -27.34 43.55
N CYS A 27 -4.97 -26.14 43.74
CA CYS A 27 -4.68 -25.34 44.92
C CYS A 27 -5.52 -25.82 46.10
N ASN A 28 -4.91 -25.93 47.29
CA ASN A 28 -5.64 -26.35 48.48
C ASN A 28 -6.53 -25.25 49.07
N ALA A 29 -6.18 -23.98 48.87
CA ALA A 29 -6.95 -22.84 49.38
C ALA A 29 -8.18 -22.50 48.52
N CYS A 30 -8.01 -22.33 47.20
CA CYS A 30 -9.13 -21.95 46.32
C CYS A 30 -9.75 -23.11 45.54
N LEU A 31 -9.25 -24.34 45.74
CA LEU A 31 -9.71 -25.58 45.09
C LEU A 31 -9.67 -25.59 43.54
N LYS A 32 -9.21 -24.51 42.90
CA LYS A 32 -9.08 -24.42 41.44
C LYS A 32 -7.97 -25.32 40.94
N THR A 33 -8.21 -25.93 39.77
CA THR A 33 -7.22 -26.74 39.06
C THR A 33 -6.61 -25.95 37.92
N PHE A 34 -5.32 -26.13 37.67
CA PHE A 34 -4.58 -25.42 36.63
C PHE A 34 -3.38 -26.22 36.14
N THR A 35 -2.74 -25.73 35.09
CA THR A 35 -1.50 -26.25 34.53
C THR A 35 -0.51 -25.11 34.43
N PHE A 36 0.75 -25.33 34.85
CA PHE A 36 1.80 -24.36 34.60
C PHE A 36 2.21 -24.46 33.12
N LYS A 37 1.66 -23.56 32.29
CA LYS A 37 2.08 -23.40 30.90
C LYS A 37 2.86 -22.09 30.77
N LYS A 38 3.99 -22.14 30.06
CA LYS A 38 4.70 -20.93 29.65
C LYS A 38 3.74 -20.12 28.77
N LYS A 39 3.36 -18.93 29.22
CA LYS A 39 2.49 -18.04 28.45
C LYS A 39 3.31 -17.51 27.27
N LEU A 40 2.77 -17.65 26.06
CA LEU A 40 3.39 -17.06 24.88
C LEU A 40 3.26 -15.53 24.97
N ALA A 41 4.26 -14.80 24.49
CA ALA A 41 4.23 -13.35 24.42
C ALA A 41 3.65 -12.92 23.07
N PRO A 42 2.45 -12.29 23.02
CA PRO A 42 1.83 -11.84 21.77
C PRO A 42 2.76 -11.01 20.91
N LEU A 43 3.41 -9.99 21.51
CA LEU A 43 4.31 -9.07 20.81
C LEU A 43 5.48 -9.80 20.13
N LYS A 44 6.04 -10.83 20.77
CA LYS A 44 7.14 -11.62 20.19
C LYS A 44 6.67 -12.38 18.95
N ILE A 45 5.51 -13.04 19.04
CA ILE A 45 4.92 -13.77 17.91
C ILE A 45 4.60 -12.81 16.77
N TRP A 46 4.10 -11.61 17.08
CA TRP A 46 3.84 -10.56 16.11
C TRP A 46 5.11 -10.13 15.37
N LEU A 47 6.18 -9.80 16.07
CA LEU A 47 7.45 -9.39 15.45
C LEU A 47 8.05 -10.49 14.57
N GLU A 48 8.01 -11.74 15.03
CA GLU A 48 8.47 -12.88 14.23
C GLU A 48 7.62 -13.11 12.97
N PHE A 49 6.31 -12.85 13.04
CA PHE A 49 5.41 -12.90 11.90
C PHE A 49 5.67 -11.76 10.91
N THR A 50 5.76 -10.51 11.38
CA THR A 50 5.85 -9.33 10.51
C THR A 50 7.26 -9.05 10.01
N GLU A 51 8.25 -9.07 10.90
CA GLU A 51 9.65 -8.74 10.58
C GLU A 51 10.43 -9.99 10.20
N GLY A 52 10.22 -11.07 10.97
CA GLY A 52 10.84 -12.37 10.70
C GLY A 52 10.21 -13.14 9.52
N LYS A 53 9.11 -12.61 8.95
CA LYS A 53 8.37 -13.18 7.80
C LYS A 53 8.01 -14.65 7.97
N GLN A 54 7.78 -15.08 9.21
CA GLN A 54 7.43 -16.47 9.52
C GLN A 54 5.97 -16.75 9.16
N THR A 55 5.69 -17.92 8.59
CA THR A 55 4.31 -18.35 8.34
C THR A 55 3.67 -18.86 9.63
N TYR A 56 2.33 -18.97 9.65
CA TYR A 56 1.63 -19.55 10.81
C TYR A 56 2.10 -20.97 11.11
N LEU A 57 2.42 -21.77 10.09
CA LEU A 57 2.94 -23.13 10.25
C LEU A 57 4.31 -23.13 10.94
N LYS A 58 5.26 -22.31 10.46
CA LYS A 58 6.59 -22.20 11.07
C LYS A 58 6.52 -21.75 12.53
N LEU A 59 5.63 -20.80 12.84
CA LEU A 59 5.38 -20.36 14.23
C LEU A 59 4.72 -21.47 15.05
N SER A 60 3.77 -22.20 14.48
CA SER A 60 3.08 -23.33 15.11
C SER A 60 4.07 -24.42 15.54
N GLU A 61 5.00 -24.77 14.65
CA GLU A 61 6.09 -25.72 14.90
C GLU A 61 7.05 -25.19 15.98
N LYS A 62 7.53 -23.95 15.84
CA LYS A 62 8.46 -23.31 16.77
C LYS A 62 7.92 -23.19 18.20
N TYR A 63 6.64 -22.88 18.36
CA TYR A 63 6.01 -22.70 19.66
C TYR A 63 5.27 -23.94 20.15
N HIS A 64 5.36 -25.06 19.42
CA HIS A 64 4.71 -26.34 19.73
C HIS A 64 3.23 -26.17 20.11
N CYS A 65 2.49 -25.40 19.31
CA CYS A 65 1.07 -25.16 19.51
C CYS A 65 0.34 -25.22 18.16
N SER A 66 -1.00 -25.13 18.16
CA SER A 66 -1.76 -25.15 16.92
C SER A 66 -1.67 -23.82 16.15
N ILE A 67 -1.83 -23.87 14.83
CA ILE A 67 -1.97 -22.67 13.96
C ILE A 67 -3.03 -21.70 14.51
N ARG A 68 -4.19 -22.22 14.93
CA ARG A 68 -5.27 -21.41 15.53
C ARG A 68 -4.82 -20.69 16.81
N THR A 69 -3.91 -21.29 17.57
CA THR A 69 -3.32 -20.64 18.75
C THR A 69 -2.44 -19.47 18.32
N ILE A 70 -1.56 -19.66 17.33
CA ILE A 70 -0.71 -18.59 16.78
C ILE A 70 -1.55 -17.41 16.30
N GLN A 71 -2.58 -17.65 15.48
CA GLN A 71 -3.48 -16.60 14.97
C GLN A 71 -4.09 -15.79 16.12
N ARG A 72 -4.64 -16.46 17.13
CA ARG A 72 -5.21 -15.78 18.31
C ARG A 72 -4.17 -14.95 19.08
N TYR A 73 -2.90 -15.36 19.11
CA TYR A 73 -1.85 -14.56 19.74
C TYR A 73 -1.46 -13.35 18.89
N ILE A 74 -1.44 -13.49 17.55
CA ILE A 74 -1.25 -12.37 16.62
C ILE A 74 -2.38 -11.35 16.77
N ASP A 75 -3.64 -11.79 16.85
CA ASP A 75 -4.80 -10.90 17.02
C ASP A 75 -4.78 -10.14 18.36
N LYS A 76 -4.18 -10.74 19.39
CA LYS A 76 -3.99 -10.12 20.72
C LYS A 76 -2.85 -9.10 20.76
N SER A 77 -1.99 -9.08 19.74
CA SER A 77 -0.87 -8.16 19.72
C SER A 77 -1.34 -6.72 19.58
N PRO A 78 -0.65 -5.77 20.23
CA PRO A 78 -1.04 -4.37 20.17
C PRO A 78 -1.00 -3.89 18.72
N LYS A 79 -2.14 -3.40 18.23
CA LYS A 79 -2.23 -2.77 16.92
C LYS A 79 -1.61 -1.39 17.02
N LYS A 80 -0.69 -1.08 16.12
CA LYS A 80 -0.09 0.26 16.06
C LYS A 80 -1.20 1.28 15.83
N ALA A 81 -1.35 2.21 16.77
CA ALA A 81 -2.27 3.32 16.60
C ALA A 81 -1.85 4.17 15.39
N LEU A 82 -2.84 4.67 14.66
CA LEU A 82 -2.59 5.68 13.63
C LEU A 82 -1.98 6.91 14.29
N SER A 83 -0.94 7.47 13.68
CA SER A 83 -0.37 8.72 14.16
C SER A 83 -1.25 9.87 13.75
N PHE A 84 -1.65 10.69 14.73
CA PHE A 84 -2.28 11.97 14.42
C PHE A 84 -1.25 12.91 13.78
N PRO A 85 -1.61 13.59 12.68
CA PRO A 85 -0.74 14.61 12.13
C PRO A 85 -0.56 15.76 13.14
N GLN A 86 0.70 16.15 13.36
CA GLN A 86 1.04 17.30 14.20
C GLN A 86 0.73 18.63 13.50
N SER A 87 0.91 18.68 12.17
CA SER A 87 0.61 19.85 11.36
C SER A 87 -0.88 19.91 11.01
N LYS A 88 -1.47 21.11 11.10
CA LYS A 88 -2.81 21.40 10.56
C LYS A 88 -2.85 21.23 9.04
N TYR A 89 -1.74 21.48 8.35
CA TYR A 89 -1.64 21.41 6.89
C TYR A 89 -1.12 20.04 6.45
N LEU A 90 -1.83 19.41 5.50
CA LEU A 90 -1.56 18.05 5.03
C LEU A 90 -1.36 18.02 3.51
N ASN A 91 -0.26 17.38 3.11
CA ASN A 91 -0.02 16.92 1.75
C ASN A 91 -0.17 15.39 1.78
N LEU A 92 -1.17 14.86 1.08
CA LEU A 92 -1.56 13.45 1.19
C LEU A 92 -1.06 12.64 0.00
N LEU A 93 -0.30 11.58 0.27
CA LEU A 93 -0.03 10.51 -0.70
C LEU A 93 -1.03 9.38 -0.49
N ILE A 94 -1.78 9.04 -1.53
CA ILE A 94 -2.83 8.03 -1.50
C ILE A 94 -2.45 6.92 -2.46
N ASP A 95 -2.39 5.69 -1.95
CA ASP A 95 -2.13 4.50 -2.74
C ASP A 95 -3.06 3.35 -2.33
N THR A 96 -3.37 2.46 -3.27
CA THR A 96 -4.19 1.28 -3.01
C THR A 96 -3.50 0.03 -3.54
N SER A 97 -3.18 -0.89 -2.64
CA SER A 97 -2.57 -2.18 -2.98
C SER A 97 -3.60 -3.29 -2.88
N PHE A 98 -3.81 -4.04 -3.96
CA PHE A 98 -4.73 -5.19 -4.00
C PHE A 98 -4.02 -6.50 -3.67
N PHE A 99 -4.62 -7.27 -2.77
CA PHE A 99 -4.22 -8.62 -2.40
C PHE A 99 -5.19 -9.60 -3.05
N HIS A 100 -4.76 -10.18 -4.17
CA HIS A 100 -5.59 -11.04 -5.00
C HIS A 100 -6.88 -10.34 -5.47
N ARG A 101 -7.95 -11.10 -5.73
CA ARG A 101 -9.28 -10.56 -6.09
C ARG A 101 -10.21 -10.37 -4.88
N GLU A 102 -9.67 -10.48 -3.67
CA GLU A 102 -10.48 -10.47 -2.44
C GLU A 102 -10.64 -9.08 -1.84
N PHE A 103 -9.51 -8.38 -1.64
CA PHE A 103 -9.50 -7.06 -1.04
C PHE A 103 -8.26 -6.25 -1.44
N GLY A 104 -8.33 -4.95 -1.22
CA GLY A 104 -7.22 -4.03 -1.28
C GLY A 104 -7.12 -3.21 0.00
N VAL A 105 -5.92 -2.71 0.26
CA VAL A 105 -5.64 -1.80 1.37
C VAL A 105 -5.33 -0.45 0.77
N MET A 106 -6.19 0.52 1.07
CA MET A 106 -6.02 1.91 0.69
C MET A 106 -5.36 2.66 1.83
N VAL A 107 -4.23 3.31 1.56
CA VAL A 107 -3.38 3.99 2.54
C VAL A 107 -3.29 5.48 2.19
N PHE A 108 -3.44 6.32 3.21
CA PHE A 108 -3.24 7.76 3.14
C PHE A 108 -2.06 8.11 4.05
N MET A 109 -0.99 8.60 3.44
CA MET A 109 0.25 8.97 4.10
C MET A 109 0.46 10.47 4.00
N GLY A 110 0.94 11.10 5.09
CA GLY A 110 1.44 12.47 5.01
C GLY A 110 2.79 12.47 4.32
N THR A 111 2.97 13.23 3.23
CA THR A 111 4.23 13.22 2.48
C THR A 111 5.40 13.76 3.31
N LEU A 112 5.16 14.82 4.08
CA LEU A 112 6.17 15.44 4.95
C LEU A 112 6.47 14.57 6.18
N SER A 113 5.43 14.05 6.85
CA SER A 113 5.62 13.24 8.06
C SER A 113 6.10 11.82 7.76
N LYS A 114 5.90 11.33 6.52
CA LYS A 114 6.10 9.94 6.09
C LYS A 114 5.35 8.92 6.95
N LYS A 115 4.28 9.36 7.63
CA LYS A 115 3.46 8.52 8.50
C LYS A 115 2.10 8.24 7.88
N VAL A 116 1.60 7.03 8.12
CA VAL A 116 0.23 6.65 7.74
C VAL A 116 -0.74 7.39 8.65
N ILE A 117 -1.58 8.22 8.03
CA ILE A 117 -2.61 9.02 8.70
C ILE A 117 -3.92 8.24 8.76
N TYR A 118 -4.23 7.51 7.68
CA TYR A 118 -5.45 6.73 7.58
C TYR A 118 -5.22 5.52 6.67
N HIS A 119 -5.91 4.41 6.96
CA HIS A 119 -6.02 3.30 6.04
C HIS A 119 -7.42 2.70 6.11
N GLN A 120 -7.83 2.04 5.03
CA GLN A 120 -9.08 1.27 5.00
C GLN A 120 -8.95 0.07 4.06
N ILE A 121 -9.69 -0.99 4.38
CA ILE A 121 -9.84 -2.14 3.50
C ILE A 121 -10.96 -1.83 2.50
N VAL A 122 -10.71 -2.10 1.23
CA VAL A 122 -11.64 -1.89 0.11
C VAL A 122 -11.77 -3.16 -0.72
N LYS A 123 -12.97 -3.52 -1.18
CA LYS A 123 -13.13 -4.63 -2.14
C LYS A 123 -12.83 -4.21 -3.57
N THR A 124 -13.13 -2.95 -3.87
CA THR A 124 -12.94 -2.34 -5.18
C THR A 124 -12.47 -0.92 -4.98
N GLU A 125 -11.71 -0.41 -5.94
CA GLU A 125 -11.26 0.96 -5.89
C GLU A 125 -12.36 1.86 -6.48
N LYS A 126 -12.93 2.74 -5.66
CA LYS A 126 -14.01 3.67 -6.05
C LYS A 126 -13.68 5.08 -5.58
N TYR A 127 -14.06 6.09 -6.36
CA TYR A 127 -13.82 7.50 -6.04
C TYR A 127 -14.37 7.92 -4.66
N ILE A 128 -15.50 7.35 -4.23
CA ILE A 128 -16.06 7.62 -2.89
C ILE A 128 -15.06 7.33 -1.75
N TYR A 129 -14.20 6.33 -1.90
CA TYR A 129 -13.22 5.96 -0.88
C TYR A 129 -12.10 7.00 -0.74
N TYR A 130 -11.76 7.70 -1.83
CA TYR A 130 -10.79 8.80 -1.83
C TYR A 130 -11.32 10.03 -1.11
N LYS A 131 -12.65 10.20 -1.03
CA LYS A 131 -13.28 11.30 -0.31
C LYS A 131 -13.39 11.08 1.20
N LYS A 132 -13.53 9.82 1.64
CA LYS A 132 -13.82 9.50 3.04
C LYS A 132 -12.78 10.01 4.02
N ALA A 133 -11.50 9.71 3.80
CA ALA A 133 -10.46 10.12 4.74
C ALA A 133 -10.22 11.63 4.72
N PRO A 134 -10.13 12.30 3.55
CA PRO A 134 -10.08 13.75 3.46
C PRO A 134 -11.22 14.47 4.20
N ASN A 135 -12.46 14.01 4.05
CA ASN A 135 -13.59 14.61 4.75
C ASN A 135 -13.45 14.50 6.28
N LYS A 136 -13.13 13.31 6.78
CA LYS A 136 -12.88 13.10 8.22
C LYS A 136 -11.74 13.96 8.77
N LEU A 137 -10.72 14.21 7.96
CA LEU A 137 -9.61 15.09 8.34
C LEU A 137 -10.06 16.56 8.36
N ARG A 138 -10.84 16.99 7.37
CA ARG A 138 -11.40 18.36 7.33
C ARG A 138 -12.35 18.64 8.49
N GLU A 139 -13.22 17.69 8.83
CA GLU A 139 -14.11 17.75 10.00
C GLU A 139 -13.33 17.93 11.32
N LYS A 140 -12.09 17.41 11.39
CA LYS A 140 -11.18 17.58 12.52
C LYS A 140 -10.33 18.86 12.44
N GLY A 141 -10.59 19.74 11.47
CA GLY A 141 -9.90 21.02 11.31
C GLY A 141 -8.60 20.99 10.50
N TYR A 142 -8.25 19.86 9.88
CA TYR A 142 -7.07 19.78 8.99
C TYR A 142 -7.34 20.43 7.63
N ILE A 143 -6.31 21.07 7.07
CA ILE A 143 -6.32 21.71 5.75
C ILE A 143 -5.50 20.86 4.78
N ILE A 144 -6.14 20.30 3.76
CA ILE A 144 -5.48 19.48 2.75
C ILE A 144 -4.98 20.39 1.64
N LYS A 145 -3.66 20.55 1.55
CA LYS A 145 -2.99 21.44 0.59
C LYS A 145 -2.81 20.77 -0.78
N SER A 146 -2.46 19.49 -0.79
CA SER A 146 -2.32 18.73 -2.03
C SER A 146 -2.61 17.25 -1.82
N VAL A 147 -2.97 16.59 -2.92
CA VAL A 147 -3.18 15.14 -2.98
C VAL A 147 -2.35 14.56 -4.11
N THR A 148 -1.56 13.54 -3.82
CA THR A 148 -0.83 12.75 -4.82
C THR A 148 -1.41 11.35 -4.86
N CYS A 149 -1.84 10.87 -6.02
CA CYS A 149 -2.46 9.54 -6.18
C CYS A 149 -2.07 8.89 -7.51
N ASP A 150 -2.48 7.64 -7.74
CA ASP A 150 -2.27 6.97 -9.03
C ASP A 150 -3.05 7.65 -10.17
N ALA A 151 -2.62 7.42 -11.42
CA ALA A 151 -3.10 8.04 -12.66
C ALA A 151 -4.45 7.51 -13.13
N ARG A 152 -5.42 7.37 -12.21
CA ARG A 152 -6.73 6.83 -12.55
C ARG A 152 -7.64 7.91 -13.14
N ARG A 153 -8.16 7.64 -14.33
CA ARG A 153 -9.18 8.48 -14.98
C ARG A 153 -10.41 8.62 -14.08
N GLY A 154 -10.82 9.86 -13.82
CA GLY A 154 -11.94 10.20 -12.93
C GLY A 154 -11.57 10.48 -11.48
N LEU A 155 -10.40 10.01 -11.01
CA LEU A 155 -9.87 10.31 -9.67
C LEU A 155 -9.25 11.71 -9.59
N LEU A 156 -8.76 12.17 -10.73
CA LEU A 156 -8.08 13.44 -10.91
C LEU A 156 -9.04 14.65 -11.07
N LYS A 157 -10.34 14.45 -10.88
CA LYS A 157 -11.27 15.57 -10.69
C LYS A 157 -10.98 16.14 -9.31
N ASP A 158 -10.82 17.46 -9.21
CA ASP A 158 -10.38 18.14 -7.99
C ASP A 158 -11.05 17.56 -6.76
N LEU A 159 -10.25 16.93 -5.91
CA LEU A 159 -10.73 16.36 -4.67
C LEU A 159 -10.99 17.54 -3.72
N PHE A 160 -12.22 18.05 -3.72
CA PHE A 160 -12.63 19.22 -2.94
C PHE A 160 -11.92 20.53 -3.31
N GLY A 161 -11.57 20.73 -4.59
CA GLY A 161 -10.82 21.91 -5.01
C GLY A 161 -9.35 21.88 -4.58
N THR A 162 -8.86 20.74 -4.07
CA THR A 162 -7.46 20.57 -3.70
C THR A 162 -6.62 20.18 -4.93
N PRO A 163 -5.47 20.83 -5.15
CA PRO A 163 -4.49 20.43 -6.16
C PRO A 163 -4.20 18.94 -6.10
N THR A 164 -4.52 18.23 -7.19
CA THR A 164 -4.36 16.77 -7.28
C THR A 164 -3.33 16.41 -8.33
N GLN A 165 -2.25 15.79 -7.87
CA GLN A 165 -1.12 15.33 -8.66
C GLN A 165 -1.18 13.82 -8.89
N ILE A 166 -0.73 13.39 -10.06
CA ILE A 166 -0.37 12.00 -10.32
C ILE A 166 0.99 11.72 -9.71
N CYS A 167 1.08 10.58 -9.02
CA CYS A 167 2.35 10.05 -8.53
C CYS A 167 3.33 9.87 -9.70
N GLN A 168 4.44 10.61 -9.67
CA GLN A 168 5.48 10.53 -10.71
C GLN A 168 6.04 9.12 -10.88
N TYR A 169 6.12 8.33 -9.79
CA TYR A 169 6.54 6.92 -9.87
C TYR A 169 5.57 6.10 -10.75
N HIS A 170 4.27 6.22 -10.51
CA HIS A 170 3.25 5.54 -11.31
C HIS A 170 3.30 6.01 -12.77
N MET A 171 3.51 7.31 -12.99
CA MET A 171 3.64 7.86 -14.33
C MET A 171 4.83 7.27 -15.09
N VAL A 172 6.00 7.19 -14.46
CA VAL A 172 7.19 6.51 -15.00
C VAL A 172 6.86 5.05 -15.28
N ALA A 173 6.22 4.35 -14.35
CA ALA A 173 5.88 2.93 -14.50
C ALA A 173 4.92 2.68 -15.69
N ILE A 174 3.91 3.54 -15.89
CA ILE A 174 2.98 3.45 -17.02
C ILE A 174 3.73 3.54 -18.35
N VAL A 175 4.60 4.55 -18.49
CA VAL A 175 5.38 4.76 -19.72
C VAL A 175 6.38 3.62 -19.93
N MET A 176 7.09 3.21 -18.88
CA MET A 176 8.07 2.13 -18.96
C MET A 176 7.44 0.77 -19.28
N ARG A 177 6.21 0.50 -18.83
CA ARG A 177 5.46 -0.71 -19.18
C ARG A 177 4.98 -0.70 -20.64
N ALA A 178 4.61 0.47 -21.14
CA ALA A 178 4.19 0.62 -22.54
C ALA A 178 5.37 0.45 -23.52
N LEU A 179 6.60 0.74 -23.10
CA LEU A 179 7.79 0.75 -23.97
C LEU A 179 8.72 -0.44 -23.72
N ARG A 180 9.00 -1.25 -24.75
CA ARG A 180 9.94 -2.40 -24.70
C ARG A 180 11.30 -2.04 -24.10
N LYS A 181 11.89 -2.92 -23.26
CA LYS A 181 13.17 -2.68 -22.54
C LYS A 181 14.25 -2.07 -23.44
N LYS A 182 14.59 -2.72 -24.55
CA LYS A 182 15.39 -2.18 -25.66
C LYS A 182 14.43 -1.79 -26.78
N HIS A 183 14.13 -0.49 -26.90
CA HIS A 183 13.23 -0.01 -27.95
C HIS A 183 14.01 0.17 -29.26
N GLN A 184 13.44 -0.26 -30.38
CA GLN A 184 14.09 -0.19 -31.69
C GLN A 184 14.01 1.21 -32.31
N SER A 185 12.87 1.89 -32.17
CA SER A 185 12.73 3.26 -32.70
C SER A 185 13.36 4.32 -31.81
N ASP A 186 13.90 5.36 -32.45
CA ASP A 186 14.47 6.55 -31.80
C ASP A 186 13.46 7.26 -30.90
N ALA A 187 12.23 7.44 -31.40
CA ALA A 187 11.14 8.02 -30.63
C ALA A 187 10.90 7.30 -29.30
N GLY A 188 10.94 5.96 -29.30
CA GLY A 188 10.74 5.17 -28.09
C GLY A 188 11.96 5.19 -27.15
N ARG A 189 13.18 5.26 -27.69
CA ARG A 189 14.42 5.41 -26.89
C ARG A 189 14.46 6.77 -26.19
N GLU A 190 14.18 7.83 -26.92
CA GLU A 190 14.19 9.20 -26.40
C GLU A 190 13.10 9.43 -25.35
N LEU A 191 11.88 8.93 -25.59
CA LEU A 191 10.79 9.02 -24.62
C LEU A 191 11.14 8.33 -23.29
N LYS A 192 11.89 7.22 -23.34
CA LYS A 192 12.40 6.55 -22.14
C LYS A 192 13.43 7.39 -21.39
N THR A 193 14.34 8.04 -22.12
CA THR A 193 15.33 8.92 -21.50
C THR A 193 14.64 10.07 -20.79
N ILE A 194 13.68 10.71 -21.45
CA ILE A 194 12.94 11.83 -20.89
C ILE A 194 12.17 11.40 -19.64
N VAL A 195 11.37 10.33 -19.71
CA VAL A 195 10.51 9.95 -18.55
C VAL A 195 11.32 9.59 -17.31
N LYS A 196 12.55 9.09 -17.45
CA LYS A 196 13.43 8.82 -16.29
C LYS A 196 13.81 10.08 -15.53
N THR A 197 13.94 11.21 -16.22
CA THR A 197 14.27 12.51 -15.62
C THR A 197 13.09 13.14 -14.85
N LEU A 198 11.89 12.55 -14.92
CA LEU A 198 10.67 13.16 -14.37
C LEU A 198 10.75 13.50 -12.88
N LYS A 199 11.48 12.71 -12.10
CA LYS A 199 11.60 12.89 -10.64
C LYS A 199 12.57 14.00 -10.24
N GLU A 200 13.44 14.39 -11.16
CA GLU A 200 14.58 15.29 -10.91
C GLU A 200 14.41 16.63 -11.63
N SER A 201 13.57 16.67 -12.67
CA SER A 201 13.32 17.89 -13.44
C SER A 201 12.22 18.76 -12.84
N SER A 202 12.33 20.06 -13.06
CA SER A 202 11.21 20.99 -12.86
C SER A 202 10.10 20.75 -13.90
N LYS A 203 8.89 21.30 -13.64
CA LYS A 203 7.77 21.25 -14.60
C LYS A 203 8.17 21.76 -15.99
N ASN A 204 8.81 22.93 -16.02
CA ASN A 204 9.16 23.61 -17.27
C ASN A 204 10.26 22.85 -18.02
N GLU A 205 11.30 22.41 -17.32
CA GLU A 205 12.38 21.62 -17.92
C GLU A 205 11.87 20.31 -18.50
N PHE A 206 11.03 19.58 -17.75
CA PHE A 206 10.44 18.34 -18.23
C PHE A 206 9.55 18.58 -19.46
N TYR A 207 8.75 19.65 -19.43
CA TYR A 207 7.88 20.01 -20.54
C TYR A 207 8.67 20.35 -21.81
N LEU A 208 9.75 21.12 -21.70
CA LEU A 208 10.63 21.44 -22.82
C LEU A 208 11.25 20.18 -23.44
N ARG A 209 11.74 19.26 -22.60
CA ARG A 209 12.26 17.95 -23.06
C ARG A 209 11.18 17.12 -23.76
N LEU A 210 9.98 17.07 -23.20
CA LEU A 210 8.85 16.36 -23.81
C LEU A 210 8.40 17.01 -25.12
N TYR A 211 8.44 18.34 -25.20
CA TYR A 211 8.12 19.09 -26.41
C TYR A 211 9.09 18.77 -27.54
N TYR A 212 10.38 18.58 -27.23
CA TYR A 212 11.38 18.18 -28.23
C TYR A 212 11.05 16.84 -28.92
N CYS A 213 10.31 15.93 -28.26
CA CYS A 213 9.79 14.72 -28.92
C CYS A 213 8.79 15.00 -30.05
N PHE A 214 8.30 16.24 -30.21
CA PHE A 214 7.45 16.63 -31.33
C PHE A 214 8.12 16.43 -32.69
N LYS A 215 9.47 16.40 -32.76
CA LYS A 215 10.18 16.03 -33.99
C LYS A 215 9.78 14.65 -34.53
N HIS A 216 9.33 13.75 -33.64
CA HIS A 216 8.83 12.41 -34.01
C HIS A 216 7.35 12.39 -34.39
N LYS A 217 6.70 13.55 -34.57
CA LYS A 217 5.25 13.65 -34.83
C LYS A 217 4.80 12.84 -36.04
N ALA A 218 5.58 12.84 -37.13
CA ALA A 218 5.27 12.04 -38.32
C ALA A 218 5.23 10.55 -37.98
N PHE A 219 6.29 10.03 -37.34
CA PHE A 219 6.37 8.66 -36.83
C PHE A 219 5.21 8.33 -35.88
N LEU A 220 4.92 9.18 -34.89
CA LEU A 220 3.86 8.95 -33.91
C LEU A 220 2.44 8.98 -34.52
N ASN A 221 2.25 9.64 -35.66
CA ASN A 221 0.97 9.75 -36.36
C ASN A 221 0.84 8.77 -37.53
N GLU A 222 1.88 8.00 -37.84
CA GLU A 222 1.87 7.01 -38.92
C GLU A 222 0.74 5.98 -38.71
N ARG A 223 -0.09 5.80 -39.75
CA ARG A 223 -1.22 4.86 -39.75
C ARG A 223 -0.94 3.67 -40.66
N SER A 224 -1.54 2.54 -40.34
CA SER A 224 -1.53 1.38 -41.21
C SER A 224 -2.36 1.66 -42.45
N ASP A 225 -1.95 1.07 -43.57
CA ASP A 225 -2.69 1.14 -44.84
C ASP A 225 -3.88 0.16 -44.86
N LYS A 226 -3.99 -0.71 -43.85
CA LYS A 226 -5.09 -1.67 -43.70
C LYS A 226 -6.05 -1.20 -42.59
N PRO A 227 -7.36 -1.11 -42.87
CA PRO A 227 -8.35 -0.80 -41.85
C PRO A 227 -8.55 -1.99 -40.90
N ASN A 228 -8.98 -1.72 -39.67
CA ASN A 228 -9.45 -2.74 -38.75
C ASN A 228 -10.92 -3.14 -39.06
N GLU A 229 -11.44 -4.11 -38.32
CA GLU A 229 -12.84 -4.60 -38.40
C GLU A 229 -13.91 -3.49 -38.29
N LYS A 230 -13.56 -2.31 -37.77
CA LYS A 230 -14.45 -1.15 -37.61
C LYS A 230 -14.20 -0.06 -38.67
N GLY A 231 -13.49 -0.37 -39.75
CA GLY A 231 -13.16 0.57 -40.82
C GLY A 231 -12.14 1.65 -40.43
N LYS A 232 -11.48 1.55 -39.27
CA LYS A 232 -10.50 2.55 -38.80
C LYS A 232 -9.08 2.10 -39.11
N TYR A 233 -8.26 3.02 -39.60
CA TYR A 233 -6.84 2.80 -39.84
C TYR A 233 -6.03 3.00 -38.54
N PRO A 234 -5.53 1.92 -37.90
CA PRO A 234 -4.84 2.02 -36.63
C PRO A 234 -3.45 2.67 -36.78
N TYR A 235 -2.97 3.31 -35.72
CA TYR A 235 -1.59 3.81 -35.68
C TYR A 235 -0.59 2.64 -35.66
N LYS A 236 0.46 2.71 -36.48
CA LYS A 236 1.51 1.67 -36.52
C LYS A 236 2.25 1.58 -35.17
N HIS A 237 2.56 2.73 -34.57
CA HIS A 237 3.33 2.82 -33.32
C HIS A 237 2.45 3.11 -32.09
N ARG A 238 1.36 2.35 -31.94
CA ARG A 238 0.30 2.60 -30.94
C ARG A 238 0.82 2.74 -29.50
N THR A 239 1.78 1.93 -29.09
CA THR A 239 2.32 1.95 -27.71
C THR A 239 3.12 3.21 -27.42
N VAL A 240 4.06 3.57 -28.30
CA VAL A 240 4.87 4.79 -28.18
C VAL A 240 3.99 6.02 -28.23
N ARG A 241 3.03 6.05 -29.18
CA ARG A 241 2.03 7.10 -29.27
C ARG A 241 1.23 7.24 -27.98
N SER A 242 0.70 6.14 -27.45
CA SER A 242 -0.11 6.15 -26.23
C SER A 242 0.69 6.62 -25.01
N ALA A 243 1.97 6.23 -24.91
CA ALA A 243 2.87 6.66 -23.85
C ALA A 243 3.13 8.17 -23.92
N TYR A 244 3.47 8.69 -25.11
CA TYR A 244 3.67 10.11 -25.34
C TYR A 244 2.41 10.92 -25.04
N ALA A 245 1.26 10.49 -25.57
CA ALA A 245 -0.03 11.15 -25.33
C ALA A 245 -0.40 11.17 -23.85
N SER A 246 -0.10 10.11 -23.10
CA SER A 246 -0.30 10.06 -21.65
C SER A 246 0.55 11.11 -20.94
N LEU A 247 1.84 11.22 -21.30
CA LEU A 247 2.74 12.24 -20.76
C LEU A 247 2.23 13.64 -21.06
N VAL A 248 1.88 13.94 -22.30
CA VAL A 248 1.37 15.27 -22.68
C VAL A 248 0.09 15.61 -21.91
N THR A 249 -0.88 14.69 -21.87
CA THR A 249 -2.18 14.91 -21.20
C THR A 249 -2.00 15.21 -19.71
N TYR A 250 -1.09 14.50 -19.05
CA TYR A 250 -0.91 14.62 -17.61
C TYR A 250 0.13 15.68 -17.20
N CYS A 251 1.14 15.96 -18.02
CA CYS A 251 2.15 17.01 -17.78
C CYS A 251 1.53 18.40 -17.71
N LEU A 252 0.55 18.67 -18.57
CA LEU A 252 -0.02 20.01 -18.70
C LEU A 252 -0.71 20.47 -17.40
N TYR A 253 -1.28 19.55 -16.62
CA TYR A 253 -2.14 19.93 -15.49
C TYR A 253 -1.95 19.14 -14.19
N ARG A 254 -1.24 18.00 -14.19
CA ARG A 254 -1.38 17.00 -13.10
C ARG A 254 -0.12 16.28 -12.66
N ILE A 255 1.06 16.55 -13.22
CA ILE A 255 2.31 15.87 -12.79
C ILE A 255 3.17 16.73 -11.85
N PHE A 256 2.94 18.05 -11.85
CA PHE A 256 3.62 19.02 -10.99
C PHE A 256 2.52 19.92 -10.44
N ALA A 257 2.07 19.65 -9.21
CA ALA A 257 1.04 20.39 -8.50
C ALA A 257 1.54 20.75 -7.09
#